data_AF-A0A158QC23-F1
#
_entry.id   AF-A0A158QC23-F1
#
_cell.length_a   1.000
_cell.length_b   1.000
_cell.length_c   1.000
_cell.angle_alpha   90.00
_cell.angle_beta   90.00
_cell.angle_gamma   90.00
#
_symmetry.space_group_name_H-M   'P 1'
#
loop_
_entity.id
_entity.type
_entity.pdbx_description
1 polymer ?
#
loop_
_entity_poly.entity_id
_entity_poly.type
_entity_poly.pdbx_seq_one_letter_code
_entity_poly.pdbx_strand_id
1 'polypeptide(L)'
;MDNFDYLTRDWSILGPHHLDEFVRLWSEYDPEAKGRIKHLDVVTLLRKISPPLGFGKLCPHRTACVTLVRMNMPLNSDGTVMFNATLFALVRTNLKIKTEGSTPDQLNEELRTVIKKIWKHTSPKLLDQVVPPAGSELSSLSSNPSYIPTRFL
;
A
#
# COMPACT_ATOMS: atom_id res chain seq x y z
N MET A 1 -26.49 -6.85 -16.85
CA MET A 1 -26.00 -6.08 -18.01
C MET A 1 -24.59 -5.61 -17.64
N ASP A 2 -23.69 -6.58 -17.44
CA ASP A 2 -22.46 -6.42 -16.63
C ASP A 2 -21.15 -6.61 -17.42
N ASN A 3 -21.23 -6.64 -18.75
CA ASN A 3 -20.09 -7.02 -19.60
C ASN A 3 -19.52 -5.87 -20.45
N PHE A 4 -20.07 -4.66 -20.32
CA PHE A 4 -19.59 -3.51 -21.10
C PHE A 4 -18.24 -3.01 -20.59
N ASP A 5 -18.05 -2.97 -19.26
CA ASP A 5 -16.79 -2.57 -18.61
C ASP A 5 -15.61 -3.48 -18.93
N TYR A 6 -15.84 -4.73 -19.37
CA TYR A 6 -14.77 -5.63 -19.79
C TYR A 6 -14.25 -5.32 -21.21
N LEU A 7 -15.12 -4.81 -22.09
CA LEU A 7 -14.81 -4.59 -23.50
C LEU A 7 -14.17 -3.23 -23.77
N THR A 8 -14.43 -2.23 -22.94
CA THR A 8 -13.88 -0.87 -23.06
C THR A 8 -12.78 -0.57 -22.04
N ARG A 9 -12.27 -1.60 -21.34
CA ARG A 9 -11.37 -1.41 -20.20
C ARG A 9 -9.98 -0.95 -20.63
N ASP A 10 -9.58 0.22 -20.14
CA ASP A 10 -8.22 0.71 -20.26
C ASP A 10 -7.32 -0.01 -19.23
N TRP A 11 -6.39 -0.83 -19.73
CA TRP A 11 -5.43 -1.58 -18.90
C TRP A 11 -4.42 -0.67 -18.19
N SER A 12 -4.27 0.59 -18.61
CA SER A 12 -3.42 1.55 -17.92
C SER A 12 -4.04 2.13 -16.64
N ILE A 13 -5.35 1.94 -16.45
CA ILE A 13 -6.10 2.43 -15.29
C ILE A 13 -6.23 1.32 -14.26
N LEU A 14 -6.02 1.66 -12.98
CA LEU A 14 -6.19 0.71 -11.89
C LEU A 14 -7.62 0.18 -11.86
N GLY A 15 -7.75 -1.14 -11.72
CA GLY A 15 -9.03 -1.85 -11.81
C GLY A 15 -8.97 -3.19 -11.07
N PRO A 16 -10.11 -3.89 -10.95
CA PRO A 16 -10.23 -5.08 -10.08
C PRO A 16 -9.25 -6.20 -10.44
N HIS A 17 -9.01 -6.43 -11.73
CA HIS A 17 -8.06 -7.44 -12.22
C HIS A 17 -6.62 -7.23 -11.73
N HIS A 18 -6.20 -5.98 -11.50
CA HIS A 18 -4.89 -5.69 -10.90
C HIS A 18 -4.84 -6.13 -9.43
N LEU A 19 -5.96 -5.96 -8.70
CA LEU A 19 -6.08 -6.41 -7.31
C LEU A 19 -6.09 -7.94 -7.25
N ASP A 20 -6.76 -8.61 -8.19
CA ASP A 20 -6.77 -10.07 -8.29
C ASP A 20 -5.36 -10.61 -8.55
N GLU A 21 -4.59 -9.98 -9.44
CA GLU A 21 -3.19 -10.34 -9.68
C GLU A 21 -2.34 -10.16 -8.42
N PHE A 22 -2.54 -9.06 -7.67
CA PHE A 22 -1.85 -8.82 -6.41
C PHE A 22 -2.17 -9.89 -5.36
N VAL A 23 -3.46 -10.23 -5.18
CA VAL A 23 -3.90 -11.28 -4.25
C VAL A 23 -3.26 -12.63 -4.62
N ARG A 24 -3.29 -12.98 -5.92
CA ARG A 24 -2.72 -14.23 -6.42
C ARG A 24 -1.21 -14.30 -6.19
N LEU A 25 -0.47 -13.23 -6.45
CA LEU A 25 0.97 -13.23 -6.23
C LEU A 25 1.32 -13.16 -4.74
N TRP A 26 0.53 -12.48 -3.92
CA TRP A 26 0.74 -12.46 -2.47
C TRP A 26 0.69 -13.85 -1.86
N SER A 27 -0.25 -14.70 -2.29
CA SER A 27 -0.35 -16.07 -1.77
C SER A 27 0.86 -16.94 -2.07
N GLU A 28 1.67 -16.62 -3.09
CA GLU A 28 2.95 -17.28 -3.35
C GLU A 28 3.99 -16.99 -2.24
N TYR A 29 3.90 -15.83 -1.58
CA TYR A 29 4.81 -15.41 -0.50
C TYR A 29 4.22 -15.61 0.91
N ASP A 30 2.90 -15.80 1.01
CA ASP A 30 2.18 -16.07 2.26
C ASP A 30 1.35 -17.37 2.17
N PRO A 31 1.98 -18.54 1.99
CA PRO A 31 1.26 -19.80 1.77
C PRO A 31 0.45 -20.26 2.99
N GLU A 32 0.80 -19.77 4.19
CA GLU A 32 0.11 -20.07 5.45
C GLU A 32 -1.00 -19.05 5.78
N ALA A 33 -1.29 -18.10 4.89
CA ALA A 33 -2.30 -17.06 5.06
C ALA A 33 -2.17 -16.27 6.38
N LYS A 34 -0.93 -15.94 6.78
CA LYS A 34 -0.64 -15.14 7.99
C LYS A 34 -1.12 -13.70 7.85
N GLY A 35 -1.36 -13.23 6.63
CA GLY A 35 -1.73 -11.86 6.30
C GLY A 35 -0.55 -10.89 6.39
N ARG A 36 0.69 -11.40 6.42
CA ARG A 36 1.92 -10.59 6.52
C ARG A 36 3.13 -11.30 5.90
N ILE A 37 3.98 -10.54 5.22
CA ILE A 37 5.24 -11.03 4.62
C ILE A 37 6.38 -10.06 4.91
N LYS A 38 7.63 -10.45 4.63
CA LYS A 38 8.78 -9.54 4.80
C LYS A 38 8.71 -8.41 3.77
N HIS A 39 9.15 -7.22 4.16
CA HIS A 39 9.17 -6.06 3.26
C HIS A 39 10.00 -6.30 1.98
N LEU A 40 11.07 -7.10 2.05
CA LEU A 40 11.86 -7.50 0.88
C LEU A 40 11.05 -8.35 -0.12
N ASP A 41 10.18 -9.23 0.39
CA ASP A 41 9.29 -10.03 -0.46
C ASP A 41 8.26 -9.14 -1.15
N VAL A 42 7.77 -8.09 -0.49
CA VAL A 42 6.89 -7.08 -1.13
C VAL A 42 7.60 -6.39 -2.30
N VAL A 43 8.87 -6.02 -2.16
CA VAL A 43 9.63 -5.41 -3.27
C VAL A 43 9.69 -6.36 -4.46
N THR A 44 9.97 -7.64 -4.19
CA THR A 44 10.09 -8.67 -5.24
C THR A 44 8.73 -8.97 -5.89
N LEU A 45 7.67 -9.05 -5.08
CA LEU A 45 6.28 -9.20 -5.51
C LEU A 45 5.86 -8.05 -6.44
N LEU A 46 6.08 -6.80 -6.04
CA LEU A 46 5.66 -5.64 -6.83
C LEU A 46 6.43 -5.49 -8.14
N ARG A 47 7.66 -6.01 -8.22
CA ARG A 47 8.38 -6.08 -9.50
C ARG A 47 7.82 -7.15 -10.45
N LYS A 48 7.09 -8.16 -9.94
CA LYS A 48 6.39 -9.14 -10.79
C LYS A 48 5.09 -8.57 -11.36
N ILE A 49 4.43 -7.66 -10.65
CA ILE A 49 3.19 -7.00 -11.06
C ILE A 49 3.53 -5.81 -11.96
N SER A 50 2.86 -5.69 -13.10
CA SER A 50 3.04 -4.54 -13.99
C SER A 50 2.34 -3.29 -13.41
N PRO A 51 2.79 -2.08 -13.81
CA PRO A 51 1.96 -0.88 -13.63
C PRO A 51 0.56 -1.10 -14.19
N PRO A 52 -0.50 -0.53 -13.59
CA PRO A 52 -0.51 0.60 -12.65
C PRO A 52 -0.34 0.26 -11.16
N LEU A 53 -0.55 -1.00 -10.74
CA LEU A 53 -0.49 -1.38 -9.33
C LEU A 53 0.93 -1.76 -8.86
N GLY A 54 1.70 -2.43 -9.73
CA GLY A 54 3.07 -2.82 -9.46
C GLY A 54 4.11 -1.96 -10.16
N PHE A 55 5.37 -2.37 -10.06
CA PHE A 55 6.52 -1.66 -10.64
C PHE A 55 7.00 -2.25 -11.97
N GLY A 56 6.66 -3.50 -12.25
CA GLY A 56 7.10 -4.22 -13.43
C GLY A 56 8.57 -4.69 -13.35
N LYS A 57 8.90 -5.67 -14.20
CA LYS A 57 10.17 -6.41 -14.15
C LYS A 57 11.40 -5.52 -14.35
N LEU A 58 11.25 -4.46 -15.14
CA LEU A 58 12.30 -3.51 -15.48
C LEU A 58 12.59 -2.49 -14.36
N CYS A 59 11.74 -2.39 -13.33
CA CYS A 59 11.98 -1.47 -12.22
C CYS A 59 13.21 -1.90 -11.40
N PRO A 60 14.21 -1.03 -11.19
CA PRO A 60 15.34 -1.31 -10.32
C PRO A 60 14.89 -1.49 -8.87
N HIS A 61 15.53 -2.41 -8.15
CA HIS A 61 15.19 -2.73 -6.75
C HIS A 61 15.23 -1.50 -5.84
N ARG A 62 16.26 -0.65 -5.99
CA ARG A 62 16.41 0.59 -5.23
C ARG A 62 15.23 1.55 -5.44
N THR A 63 14.77 1.70 -6.68
CA THR A 63 13.63 2.55 -7.02
C THR A 63 12.34 2.03 -6.38
N ALA A 64 12.14 0.71 -6.41
CA ALA A 64 11.01 0.06 -5.75
C ALA A 64 11.03 0.28 -4.22
N CYS A 65 12.17 0.08 -3.56
CA CYS A 65 12.32 0.35 -2.13
C CYS A 65 12.01 1.81 -1.78
N VAL A 66 12.61 2.77 -2.50
CA VAL A 66 12.37 4.20 -2.27
C VAL A 66 10.89 4.54 -2.47
N THR A 67 10.24 3.93 -3.44
CA THR A 67 8.81 4.14 -3.71
C THR A 67 7.96 3.61 -2.56
N LEU A 68 8.25 2.42 -2.04
CA LEU A 68 7.56 1.86 -0.87
C LEU A 68 7.71 2.72 0.38
N VAL A 69 8.90 3.27 0.62
CA VAL A 69 9.14 4.19 1.75
C VAL A 69 8.29 5.46 1.59
N ARG A 70 8.20 6.02 0.38
CA ARG A 70 7.37 7.20 0.08
C ARG A 70 5.87 6.95 0.21
N MET A 71 5.42 5.71 0.05
CA MET A 71 4.02 5.32 0.25
C MET A 71 3.60 5.31 1.73
N ASN A 72 4.54 5.55 2.67
CA ASN A 72 4.31 5.58 4.11
C ASN A 72 3.62 4.29 4.62
N MET A 73 4.03 3.14 4.08
CA MET A 73 3.44 1.85 4.43
C MET A 73 3.89 1.42 5.84
N PRO A 74 2.95 1.00 6.72
CA PRO A 74 3.28 0.55 8.07
C PRO A 74 4.17 -0.70 8.07
N LEU A 75 5.28 -0.66 8.82
CA LEU A 75 6.21 -1.77 9.02
C LEU A 75 6.15 -2.26 10.47
N ASN A 76 6.02 -3.56 10.67
CA ASN A 76 6.12 -4.18 12.00
C ASN A 76 7.59 -4.21 12.47
N SER A 77 7.80 -4.33 13.79
CA SER A 77 9.14 -4.36 14.40
C SER A 77 10.03 -5.52 13.90
N ASP A 78 9.41 -6.63 13.49
CA ASP A 78 10.05 -7.82 12.92
C ASP A 78 10.38 -7.68 11.42
N GLY A 79 10.14 -6.50 10.82
CA GLY A 79 10.39 -6.21 9.42
C GLY A 79 9.36 -6.81 8.46
N THR A 80 8.20 -7.23 8.97
CA THR A 80 7.05 -7.65 8.15
C THR A 80 6.09 -6.49 7.89
N VAL A 81 5.29 -6.62 6.83
CA VAL A 81 4.20 -5.70 6.49
C VAL A 81 2.92 -6.49 6.29
N MET A 82 1.80 -5.87 6.61
CA MET A 82 0.50 -6.54 6.57
C MET A 82 -0.16 -6.39 5.20
N PHE A 83 -0.84 -7.43 4.72
CA PHE A 83 -1.55 -7.46 3.42
C PHE A 83 -2.46 -6.24 3.22
N ASN A 84 -3.40 -5.99 4.14
CA ASN A 84 -4.36 -4.88 4.00
C ASN A 84 -3.65 -3.51 3.98
N ALA A 85 -2.57 -3.37 4.75
CA ALA A 85 -1.81 -2.11 4.81
C ALA A 85 -1.08 -1.86 3.49
N THR A 86 -0.45 -2.90 2.93
CA THR A 86 0.21 -2.85 1.63
C THR A 86 -0.77 -2.57 0.49
N LEU A 87 -1.86 -3.32 0.42
CA LEU A 87 -2.88 -3.14 -0.61
C LEU A 87 -3.47 -1.73 -0.58
N PHE A 88 -3.82 -1.24 0.62
CA PHE A 88 -4.38 0.09 0.78
C PHE A 88 -3.37 1.18 0.39
N ALA A 89 -2.10 1.06 0.79
CA ALA A 89 -1.06 2.02 0.42
C ALA A 89 -0.87 2.12 -1.10
N LEU A 90 -0.83 0.98 -1.80
CA LEU A 90 -0.69 0.93 -3.26
C LEU A 90 -1.88 1.60 -3.98
N VAL A 91 -3.11 1.27 -3.58
CA VAL A 91 -4.33 1.86 -4.14
C VAL A 91 -4.39 3.35 -3.85
N ARG A 92 -4.10 3.76 -2.61
CA ARG A 92 -4.07 5.17 -2.19
C ARG A 92 -3.11 5.98 -3.04
N THR A 93 -1.90 5.46 -3.27
CA THR A 93 -0.87 6.14 -4.06
C THR A 93 -1.24 6.22 -5.53
N ASN A 94 -1.74 5.13 -6.12
CA ASN A 94 -2.12 5.13 -7.54
C ASN A 94 -3.27 6.10 -7.83
N LEU A 95 -4.29 6.12 -6.96
CA LEU A 95 -5.46 7.00 -7.09
C LEU A 95 -5.27 8.39 -6.49
N LYS A 96 -4.07 8.69 -5.94
CA LYS A 96 -3.73 9.97 -5.30
C LYS A 96 -4.74 10.40 -4.21
N ILE A 97 -5.21 9.45 -3.42
CA ILE A 97 -6.22 9.69 -2.38
C ILE A 97 -5.55 10.36 -1.17
N LYS A 98 -5.81 11.66 -0.98
CA LYS A 98 -5.31 12.43 0.17
C LYS A 98 -3.78 12.28 0.31
N THR A 99 -3.05 12.52 -0.78
CA THR A 99 -1.58 12.38 -0.85
C THR A 99 -0.84 13.71 -0.95
N GLU A 100 -1.52 14.83 -1.19
CA GLU A 100 -0.91 16.14 -1.46
C GLU A 100 -1.64 17.26 -0.68
N GLY A 101 -0.93 18.38 -0.42
CA GLY A 101 -1.54 19.62 0.05
C GLY A 101 -1.62 19.85 1.55
N SER A 102 -1.11 18.95 2.40
CA SER A 102 -1.08 19.09 3.88
C SER A 102 -0.03 18.16 4.51
N THR A 103 0.13 18.21 5.83
CA THR A 103 1.02 17.29 6.55
C THR A 103 0.51 15.84 6.48
N PRO A 104 1.38 14.81 6.50
CA PRO A 104 0.96 13.41 6.44
C PRO A 104 -0.07 13.02 7.51
N ASP A 105 0.10 13.55 8.73
CA ASP A 105 -0.81 13.30 9.85
C ASP A 105 -2.21 13.90 9.61
N GLN A 106 -2.29 15.12 9.07
CA GLN A 106 -3.57 15.75 8.71
C GLN A 106 -4.27 14.97 7.59
N LEU A 107 -3.53 14.60 6.54
CA LEU A 107 -4.05 13.81 5.43
C LEU A 107 -4.57 12.44 5.89
N ASN A 108 -3.89 11.81 6.84
CA ASN A 108 -4.34 10.56 7.45
C ASN A 108 -5.62 10.76 8.25
N GLU A 109 -5.73 11.81 9.07
CA GLU A 109 -6.92 12.05 9.89
C GLU A 109 -8.15 12.38 9.05
N GLU A 110 -7.98 13.18 7.98
CA GLU A 110 -9.03 13.43 7.01
C GLU A 110 -9.48 12.13 6.32
N LEU A 111 -8.53 11.28 5.90
CA LEU A 111 -8.83 10.01 5.26
C LEU A 111 -9.56 9.06 6.22
N ARG A 112 -9.16 9.01 7.50
CA ARG A 112 -9.86 8.24 8.54
C ARG A 112 -11.30 8.71 8.71
N THR A 113 -11.52 10.03 8.68
CA THR A 113 -12.87 10.62 8.75
C THR A 113 -13.73 10.20 7.57
N VAL A 114 -13.19 10.25 6.35
CA VAL A 114 -13.89 9.79 5.13
C VAL A 114 -14.21 8.31 5.19
N ILE A 115 -13.25 7.45 5.58
CA ILE A 115 -13.45 6.01 5.68
C ILE A 115 -14.56 5.68 6.69
N LYS A 116 -14.54 6.30 7.88
CA LYS A 116 -15.60 6.10 8.90
C LYS A 116 -16.98 6.53 8.41
N LYS A 117 -17.05 7.57 7.57
CA LYS A 117 -18.31 8.07 6.99
C LYS A 117 -18.90 7.10 5.97
N ILE A 118 -18.05 6.51 5.11
CA ILE A 118 -18.47 5.57 4.06
C ILE A 118 -18.71 4.17 4.63
N TRP A 119 -17.76 3.65 5.41
CA TRP A 119 -17.79 2.31 5.99
C TRP A 119 -17.99 2.36 7.51
N LYS A 120 -19.25 2.49 7.94
CA LYS A 120 -19.66 2.66 9.34
C LYS A 120 -19.23 1.53 10.29
N HIS A 121 -18.97 0.33 9.75
CA HIS A 121 -18.60 -0.86 10.52
C HIS A 121 -17.11 -1.23 10.39
N THR A 122 -16.26 -0.31 9.92
CA THR A 122 -14.82 -0.55 9.86
C THR A 122 -14.27 -0.71 11.28
N SER A 123 -13.64 -1.85 11.57
CA SER A 123 -13.04 -2.06 12.89
C SER A 123 -11.90 -1.05 13.14
N PRO A 124 -11.76 -0.51 14.37
CA PRO A 124 -10.66 0.40 14.70
C PRO A 124 -9.29 -0.19 14.38
N LYS A 125 -9.10 -1.49 14.67
CA LYS A 125 -7.86 -2.23 14.39
C LYS A 125 -7.50 -2.23 12.90
N LEU A 126 -8.49 -2.48 12.02
CA LEU A 126 -8.26 -2.44 10.58
C LEU A 126 -7.93 -1.01 10.15
N LEU A 127 -8.65 -0.01 10.66
CA LEU A 127 -8.42 1.38 10.32
C LEU A 127 -7.01 1.84 10.71
N ASP A 128 -6.55 1.50 11.92
CA ASP A 128 -5.20 1.82 12.38
C ASP A 128 -4.12 1.09 11.59
N GLN A 129 -4.42 -0.12 11.10
CA GLN A 129 -3.52 -0.88 10.23
C GLN A 129 -3.39 -0.26 8.84
N VAL A 130 -4.46 0.29 8.26
CA VAL A 130 -4.43 0.85 6.88
C VAL A 130 -4.13 2.35 6.83
N VAL A 131 -4.52 3.10 7.87
CA VAL A 131 -4.27 4.53 8.03
C VAL A 131 -3.89 4.80 9.48
N PRO A 132 -2.58 4.77 9.81
CA PRO A 132 -2.11 5.01 11.18
C PRO A 132 -2.57 6.38 11.72
N PRO A 133 -2.94 6.47 13.01
CA PRO A 133 -3.28 7.74 13.64
C PRO A 133 -2.06 8.66 13.77
N ALA A 134 -2.32 9.97 13.85
CA ALA A 134 -1.29 10.98 14.04
C ALA A 134 -0.44 10.72 15.31
N GLY A 135 0.87 10.93 15.21
CA GLY A 135 1.81 10.73 16.33
C GLY A 135 2.09 9.27 16.71
N SER A 136 1.61 8.29 15.95
CA SER A 136 2.12 6.92 16.06
C SER A 136 3.57 6.87 15.59
N GLU A 137 4.46 6.11 16.26
CA GLU A 137 5.88 6.01 15.86
C GLU A 137 6.06 5.65 14.36
N LEU A 138 5.06 4.98 13.77
CA LEU A 138 4.95 4.70 12.34
C LEU A 138 4.91 5.96 11.44
N SER A 139 4.32 7.08 11.88
CA SER A 139 4.32 8.33 11.12
C SER A 139 5.63 9.13 11.26
N SER A 140 6.33 8.97 12.40
CA SER A 140 7.58 9.68 12.71
C SER A 140 8.78 9.27 11.84
N LEU A 141 8.78 8.05 11.30
CA LEU A 141 9.81 7.57 10.36
C LEU A 141 9.71 8.24 8.98
N SER A 142 8.55 8.79 8.62
CA SER A 142 8.33 9.47 7.33
C SER A 142 8.74 10.94 7.31
N SER A 143 8.91 11.55 8.50
CA SER A 143 9.17 12.99 8.65
C SER A 143 10.65 13.39 8.56
N ASN A 144 11.57 12.41 8.61
CA ASN A 144 13.02 12.67 8.53
C ASN A 144 13.61 11.96 7.30
N PRO A 145 14.05 12.69 6.25
CA PRO A 145 14.77 12.10 5.10
C PRO A 145 16.08 11.40 5.49
N SER A 146 16.63 11.75 6.65
CA SER A 146 17.81 11.14 7.28
C SER A 146 17.50 9.84 8.05
N TYR A 147 16.22 9.54 8.30
CA TYR A 147 15.69 8.30 8.89
C TYR A 147 15.01 7.43 7.83
N ILE A 148 15.43 7.50 6.56
CA ILE A 148 15.26 6.33 5.69
C ILE A 148 15.89 5.19 6.49
N PRO A 149 15.12 4.18 6.95
CA PRO A 149 15.72 3.12 7.72
C PRO A 149 16.77 2.52 6.81
N THR A 150 18.03 2.56 7.23
CA THR A 150 19.13 1.77 6.66
C THR A 150 18.80 0.26 6.65
N ARG A 151 17.62 -0.14 7.14
CA ARG A 151 17.00 -1.46 6.96
C ARG A 151 16.35 -1.71 5.60
N PHE A 152 16.11 -0.69 4.76
CA PHE A 152 15.58 -0.86 3.40
C PHE A 152 16.66 -0.79 2.29
N LEU A 153 17.90 -0.39 2.65
CA LEU A 153 19.09 -0.36 1.79
C LEU A 153 20.06 -1.45 2.23
#